data_AF-F8CB36-F1
#
_entry.id   AF-F8CB36-F1
#
_cell.length_a   1.000
_cell.length_b   1.000
_cell.length_c   1.000
_cell.angle_alpha   90.00
_cell.angle_beta   90.00
_cell.angle_gamma   90.00
#
_symmetry.space_group_name_H-M   'P 1'
#
loop_
_entity.id
_entity.type
_entity.pdbx_description
1 polymer ?
#
loop_
_entity_poly.entity_id
_entity_poly.type
_entity_poly.pdbx_seq_one_letter_code
_entity_poly.pdbx_strand_id
1 'polypeptide(L)'
;MRSTFHIAVATLLTWVAAGCGNLENAPFRVGTVHGQLTESDPAVAMVSLVEQPGVSSHVDADGHFTLRDVPSGPAELFIVATSEKAARVQVQVLGGQSVRVRPVEPTPAGFFDLRVKTTNGFRLPATEVSVEGTPFQRLLLDAQGRLRVGPLPDGCYAVSVTAIGFPRTQTEACAGPGERKELKVDLEVDASLLEQGCQEHGCEEGLVCAPNKKCLECFGNGHCPGGLTCRGNRCEGSGPLCAPCTGDWQCAPDTHCEVLPEGNAACVARCNPGAGAPPPSQDTRDDRATQCTPGFTCQSDRCLPDAANFAGCHALRRLDAPCTDDASCHELGLLNGRCVSGACTVPCATDRDCPGSRRCVTSSVGDVCQVGT
;
A
#
# COMPACT_ATOMS: atom_id res chain seq x y z
N MET A 1 4.37 -19.62 101.63
CA MET A 1 5.32 -19.95 100.54
C MET A 1 4.54 -20.61 99.40
N ARG A 2 4.95 -20.31 98.17
CA ARG A 2 4.19 -20.22 96.92
C ARG A 2 3.45 -21.50 96.45
N SER A 3 2.21 -21.27 96.01
CA SER A 3 1.36 -22.14 95.19
C SER A 3 2.00 -22.39 93.81
N THR A 4 2.08 -23.65 93.39
CA THR A 4 2.46 -24.10 92.05
C THR A 4 1.41 -25.08 91.54
N PHE A 5 0.35 -24.56 90.96
CA PHE A 5 -0.61 -25.31 90.15
C PHE A 5 -1.20 -24.32 89.17
N HIS A 6 -0.71 -24.29 87.92
CA HIS A 6 -1.38 -23.81 86.69
C HIS A 6 -0.40 -23.94 85.51
N ILE A 7 -0.05 -25.18 85.12
CA ILE A 7 0.54 -25.45 83.80
C ILE A 7 -0.13 -26.72 83.26
N ALA A 8 -1.38 -26.57 82.84
CA ALA A 8 -2.05 -27.49 81.94
C ALA A 8 -3.20 -26.69 81.32
N VAL A 9 -3.43 -26.84 80.01
CA VAL A 9 -4.43 -26.12 79.20
C VAL A 9 -3.95 -24.77 78.64
N ALA A 10 -2.89 -24.80 77.83
CA ALA A 10 -2.62 -23.73 76.85
C ALA A 10 -1.73 -24.25 75.71
N THR A 11 -2.07 -25.38 75.09
CA THR A 11 -1.28 -25.94 73.96
C THR A 11 -2.13 -26.92 73.15
N LEU A 12 -3.34 -26.50 72.71
CA LEU A 12 -4.11 -27.31 71.77
C LEU A 12 -5.05 -26.52 70.85
N LEU A 13 -4.71 -25.26 70.54
CA LEU A 13 -5.55 -24.40 69.69
C LEU A 13 -4.71 -23.40 68.85
N THR A 14 -3.57 -23.83 68.34
CA THR A 14 -2.70 -23.01 67.47
C THR A 14 -2.19 -23.78 66.24
N TRP A 15 -3.01 -24.68 65.68
CA TRP A 15 -2.66 -25.45 64.48
C TRP A 15 -3.83 -25.59 63.49
N VAL A 16 -4.62 -24.53 63.26
CA VAL A 16 -5.64 -24.52 62.19
C VAL A 16 -5.56 -23.30 61.26
N ALA A 17 -4.71 -22.30 61.54
CA ALA A 17 -4.67 -21.06 60.75
C ALA A 17 -3.45 -20.89 59.81
N ALA A 18 -2.71 -21.96 59.52
CA ALA A 18 -1.57 -21.93 58.58
C ALA A 18 -1.77 -22.83 57.35
N GLY A 19 -3.01 -23.19 57.04
CA GLY A 19 -3.38 -24.12 55.97
C GLY A 19 -4.15 -23.50 54.80
N CYS A 20 -4.24 -22.17 54.68
CA CYS A 20 -4.66 -21.56 53.42
C CYS A 20 -3.46 -21.59 52.47
N GLY A 21 -3.19 -22.78 51.92
CA GLY A 21 -2.28 -22.93 50.80
C GLY A 21 -2.68 -21.95 49.70
N ASN A 22 -1.70 -21.19 49.23
CA ASN A 22 -1.81 -20.43 48.00
C ASN A 22 -2.09 -21.43 46.85
N LEU A 23 -3.37 -21.72 46.60
CA LEU A 23 -3.79 -22.51 45.44
C LEU A 23 -3.48 -21.69 44.20
N GLU A 24 -2.26 -21.86 43.67
CA GLU A 24 -1.86 -21.36 42.36
C GLU A 24 -2.74 -22.01 41.30
N ASN A 25 -3.88 -21.38 41.02
CA ASN A 25 -4.80 -21.77 39.95
C ASN A 25 -4.30 -21.34 38.57
N ALA A 26 -3.07 -20.83 38.46
CA ALA A 26 -2.46 -20.42 37.18
C ALA A 26 -2.54 -21.51 36.09
N PRO A 27 -2.31 -22.81 36.37
CA PRO A 27 -2.41 -23.86 35.35
C PRO A 27 -3.83 -24.07 34.80
N PHE A 28 -4.87 -23.65 35.53
CA PHE A 28 -6.26 -23.79 35.13
C PHE A 28 -6.83 -22.55 34.43
N ARG A 29 -6.02 -21.51 34.20
CA ARG A 29 -6.44 -20.29 33.49
C ARG A 29 -6.20 -20.36 31.99
N VAL A 30 -5.39 -21.30 31.54
CA VAL A 30 -5.02 -21.47 30.13
C VAL A 30 -5.13 -22.94 29.72
N GLY A 31 -5.26 -23.19 28.42
CA GLY A 31 -5.25 -24.52 27.82
C GLY A 31 -4.37 -24.56 26.58
N THR A 32 -4.36 -25.71 25.91
CA THR A 32 -3.66 -25.92 24.64
C THR A 32 -4.67 -26.31 23.56
N VAL A 33 -4.54 -25.75 22.36
CA VAL A 33 -5.37 -26.08 21.20
C VAL A 33 -4.52 -26.76 20.13
N HIS A 34 -4.95 -27.94 19.69
CA HIS A 34 -4.36 -28.66 18.58
C HIS A 34 -5.31 -28.68 17.40
N GLY A 35 -4.78 -28.56 16.19
CA GLY A 35 -5.57 -28.68 14.97
C GLY A 35 -4.73 -29.08 13.78
N GLN A 36 -5.41 -29.22 12.66
CA GLN A 36 -4.82 -29.51 11.36
C GLN A 36 -5.55 -28.71 10.29
N LEU A 37 -4.81 -28.10 9.37
CA LEU A 37 -5.34 -27.46 8.17
C LEU A 37 -5.41 -28.47 7.04
N THR A 38 -6.48 -28.46 6.24
CA THR A 38 -6.59 -29.31 5.05
C THR A 38 -5.70 -28.85 3.91
N GLU A 39 -5.27 -27.58 3.95
CA GLU A 39 -4.37 -26.94 3.00
C GLU A 39 -3.56 -25.88 3.75
N SER A 40 -2.24 -25.85 3.52
CA SER A 40 -1.36 -24.86 4.14
C SER A 40 -0.06 -24.69 3.37
N ASP A 41 0.51 -23.49 3.43
CA ASP A 41 1.89 -23.21 3.03
C ASP A 41 2.71 -22.90 4.30
N PRO A 42 3.63 -23.79 4.73
CA PRO A 42 4.38 -23.61 5.97
C PRO A 42 5.29 -22.37 5.95
N ALA A 43 5.56 -21.76 4.80
CA ALA A 43 6.33 -20.51 4.73
C ALA A 43 5.57 -19.29 5.29
N VAL A 44 4.23 -19.34 5.29
CA VAL A 44 3.37 -18.22 5.73
C VAL A 44 2.31 -18.62 6.75
N ALA A 45 2.02 -19.92 6.88
CA ALA A 45 0.93 -20.42 7.69
C ALA A 45 1.16 -20.17 9.19
N MET A 46 0.14 -19.60 9.83
CA MET A 46 0.17 -19.22 11.23
C MET A 46 -1.23 -19.24 11.82
N VAL A 47 -1.31 -19.59 13.10
CA VAL A 47 -2.52 -19.50 13.92
C VAL A 47 -2.27 -18.52 15.05
N SER A 48 -3.20 -17.60 15.29
CA SER A 48 -3.17 -16.67 16.42
C SER A 48 -4.54 -16.54 17.07
N LEU A 49 -4.60 -15.98 18.28
CA LEU A 49 -5.87 -15.60 18.90
C LEU A 49 -6.30 -14.21 18.41
N VAL A 50 -7.59 -14.02 18.10
CA VAL A 50 -8.13 -12.74 17.62
C VAL A 50 -7.83 -11.58 18.59
N GLU A 51 -8.24 -11.70 19.85
CA GLU A 51 -8.06 -10.63 20.85
C GLU A 51 -6.66 -10.59 21.51
N GLN A 52 -5.84 -11.63 21.28
CA GLN A 52 -4.48 -11.72 21.83
C GLN A 52 -3.53 -12.30 20.78
N PRO A 53 -3.25 -11.57 19.69
CA PRO A 53 -2.47 -12.12 18.56
C PRO A 53 -1.03 -12.49 18.92
N GLY A 54 -0.52 -12.00 20.07
CA GLY A 54 0.75 -12.46 20.63
C GLY A 54 0.74 -13.93 21.05
N VAL A 55 -0.43 -14.50 21.35
CA VAL A 55 -0.63 -15.95 21.49
C VAL A 55 -0.77 -16.53 20.08
N SER A 56 0.34 -17.02 19.55
CA SER A 56 0.44 -17.52 18.18
C SER A 56 1.34 -18.75 18.06
N SER A 57 1.18 -19.48 16.97
CA SER A 57 2.01 -20.63 16.60
C SER A 57 2.08 -20.77 15.08
N HIS A 58 3.22 -21.22 14.57
CA HIS A 58 3.34 -21.64 13.17
C HIS A 58 2.64 -22.99 12.93
N VAL A 59 2.33 -23.23 11.66
CA VAL A 59 1.82 -24.51 11.17
C VAL A 59 2.98 -25.30 10.57
N ASP A 60 3.07 -26.59 10.87
CA ASP A 60 4.10 -27.45 10.30
C ASP A 60 3.80 -27.87 8.84
N ALA A 61 4.73 -28.62 8.24
CA ALA A 61 4.63 -29.06 6.85
C ALA A 61 3.46 -30.03 6.59
N ASP A 62 2.96 -30.71 7.63
CA ASP A 62 1.82 -31.61 7.54
C ASP A 62 0.48 -30.90 7.86
N GLY A 63 0.52 -29.58 8.02
CA GLY A 63 -0.63 -28.74 8.31
C GLY A 63 -1.05 -28.73 9.78
N HIS A 64 -0.27 -29.32 10.70
CA HIS A 64 -0.63 -29.35 12.11
C HIS A 64 -0.14 -28.10 12.85
N PHE A 65 -0.90 -27.71 13.87
CA PHE A 65 -0.52 -26.64 14.77
C PHE A 65 -0.81 -26.99 16.23
N THR A 66 -0.05 -26.38 17.13
CA THR A 66 -0.25 -26.45 18.57
C THR A 66 -0.13 -25.05 19.17
N LEU A 67 -1.26 -24.49 19.55
CA LEU A 67 -1.35 -23.17 20.18
C LEU A 67 -1.43 -23.35 21.70
N ARG A 68 -0.43 -22.84 22.42
CA ARG A 68 -0.33 -22.94 23.89
C ARG A 68 -0.82 -21.64 24.54
N ASP A 69 -1.01 -21.70 25.85
CA ASP A 69 -1.34 -20.53 26.68
C ASP A 69 -2.63 -19.82 26.27
N VAL A 70 -3.57 -20.56 25.68
CA VAL A 70 -4.86 -20.02 25.25
C VAL A 70 -5.76 -19.83 26.47
N PRO A 71 -6.29 -18.63 26.75
CA PRO A 71 -7.15 -18.40 27.91
C PRO A 71 -8.33 -19.37 27.95
N SER A 72 -8.65 -19.88 29.15
CA SER A 72 -9.83 -20.72 29.35
C SER A 72 -11.11 -19.93 29.07
N GLY A 73 -12.04 -20.50 28.31
CA GLY A 73 -13.26 -19.83 27.89
C GLY A 73 -13.53 -19.97 26.39
N PRO A 74 -14.59 -19.31 25.88
CA PRO A 74 -14.78 -19.15 24.45
C PRO A 74 -13.62 -18.32 23.89
N ALA A 75 -13.07 -18.79 22.79
CA ALA A 75 -11.93 -18.21 22.10
C ALA A 75 -12.12 -18.33 20.59
N GLU A 76 -11.45 -17.47 19.85
CA GLU A 76 -11.49 -17.48 18.40
C GLU A 76 -10.09 -17.46 17.82
N LEU A 77 -9.82 -18.44 16.96
CA LEU A 77 -8.58 -18.54 16.22
C LEU A 77 -8.67 -17.74 14.94
N PHE A 78 -7.65 -16.95 14.66
CA PHE A 78 -7.35 -16.37 13.36
C PHE A 78 -6.29 -17.23 12.68
N ILE A 79 -6.56 -17.73 11.49
CA ILE A 79 -5.69 -18.67 10.78
C ILE A 79 -5.34 -18.09 9.43
N VAL A 80 -4.04 -17.90 9.18
CA VAL A 80 -3.47 -17.73 7.85
C VAL A 80 -3.01 -19.09 7.39
N ALA A 81 -3.54 -19.59 6.27
CA ALA A 81 -3.21 -20.92 5.77
C ALA A 81 -2.24 -20.86 4.58
N THR A 82 -2.51 -19.97 3.63
CA THR A 82 -1.64 -19.70 2.47
C THR A 82 -1.58 -18.20 2.26
N SER A 83 -0.88 -17.72 1.21
CA SER A 83 -0.87 -16.30 0.88
C SER A 83 -2.26 -15.74 0.53
N GLU A 84 -3.22 -16.59 0.14
CA GLU A 84 -4.55 -16.17 -0.37
C GLU A 84 -5.72 -16.80 0.41
N LYS A 85 -5.46 -17.66 1.39
CA LYS A 85 -6.50 -18.36 2.16
C LYS A 85 -6.32 -18.21 3.66
N ALA A 86 -7.43 -18.02 4.33
CA ALA A 86 -7.49 -17.83 5.78
C ALA A 86 -8.80 -18.41 6.35
N ALA A 87 -8.86 -18.56 7.67
CA ALA A 87 -10.05 -19.03 8.37
C ALA A 87 -10.20 -18.39 9.75
N ARG A 88 -11.44 -18.36 10.27
CA ARG A 88 -11.73 -18.10 11.68
C ARG A 88 -12.41 -19.32 12.29
N VAL A 89 -11.97 -19.72 13.48
CA VAL A 89 -12.49 -20.93 14.16
C VAL A 89 -12.82 -20.61 15.60
N GLN A 90 -14.08 -20.78 15.97
CA GLN A 90 -14.54 -20.70 17.36
C GLN A 90 -14.14 -21.99 18.11
N VAL A 91 -13.57 -21.83 19.31
CA VAL A 91 -13.14 -22.94 20.16
C VAL A 91 -13.49 -22.66 21.62
N GLN A 92 -13.95 -23.69 22.32
CA GLN A 92 -14.13 -23.63 23.78
C GLN A 92 -12.90 -24.25 24.45
N VAL A 93 -12.12 -23.44 25.14
CA VAL A 93 -10.91 -23.90 25.84
C VAL A 93 -11.23 -24.17 27.31
N LEU A 94 -10.87 -25.37 27.76
CA LEU A 94 -10.97 -25.75 29.16
C LEU A 94 -9.59 -25.61 29.83
N GLY A 95 -9.56 -24.98 31.00
CA GLY A 95 -8.33 -24.72 31.74
C GLY A 95 -7.57 -26.00 32.08
N GLY A 96 -6.26 -26.00 31.85
CA GLY A 96 -5.37 -27.14 32.07
C GLY A 96 -5.56 -28.30 31.08
N GLN A 97 -6.41 -28.15 30.06
CA GLN A 97 -6.72 -29.22 29.10
C GLN A 97 -6.17 -28.92 27.70
N SER A 98 -5.99 -30.01 26.95
CA SER A 98 -5.70 -29.97 25.51
C SER A 98 -6.99 -30.22 24.73
N VAL A 99 -7.37 -29.26 23.89
CA VAL A 99 -8.55 -29.33 23.02
C VAL A 99 -8.09 -29.62 21.59
N ARG A 100 -8.78 -30.51 20.90
CA ARG A 100 -8.53 -30.78 19.47
C ARG A 100 -9.67 -30.22 18.63
N VAL A 101 -9.36 -29.30 17.73
CA VAL A 101 -10.33 -28.82 16.73
C VAL A 101 -10.46 -29.82 15.59
N ARG A 102 -11.61 -29.80 14.90
CA ARG A 102 -11.79 -30.55 13.65
C ARG A 102 -10.81 -30.03 12.59
N PRO A 103 -10.46 -30.84 11.57
CA PRO A 103 -9.71 -30.33 10.42
C PRO A 103 -10.36 -29.07 9.88
N VAL A 104 -9.56 -28.02 9.69
CA VAL A 104 -10.01 -26.70 9.26
C VAL A 104 -9.77 -26.59 7.77
N GLU A 105 -10.82 -26.26 7.02
CA GLU A 105 -10.74 -25.98 5.58
C GLU A 105 -10.66 -24.47 5.36
N PRO A 106 -9.49 -23.93 4.94
CA PRO A 106 -9.33 -22.51 4.70
C PRO A 106 -10.08 -22.07 3.43
N THR A 107 -10.68 -20.89 3.48
CA THR A 107 -11.41 -20.30 2.34
C THR A 107 -10.61 -19.17 1.69
N PRO A 108 -10.90 -18.79 0.43
CA PRO A 108 -10.36 -17.57 -0.16
C PRO A 108 -10.56 -16.36 0.76
N ALA A 109 -9.49 -15.63 1.00
CA ALA A 109 -9.45 -14.49 1.90
C ALA A 109 -9.47 -13.17 1.12
N GLY A 110 -9.88 -12.10 1.78
CA GLY A 110 -9.80 -10.74 1.25
C GLY A 110 -8.51 -10.03 1.64
N PHE A 111 -8.28 -8.89 1.01
CA PHE A 111 -7.15 -8.00 1.29
C PHE A 111 -7.62 -6.55 1.33
N PHE A 112 -6.97 -5.78 2.19
CA PHE A 112 -7.08 -4.32 2.19
C PHE A 112 -5.87 -3.71 1.49
N ASP A 113 -6.13 -2.93 0.45
CA ASP A 113 -5.16 -2.06 -0.22
C ASP A 113 -5.32 -0.66 0.36
N LEU A 114 -4.54 -0.38 1.42
CA LEU A 114 -4.61 0.91 2.12
C LEU A 114 -3.85 1.99 1.36
N ARG A 115 -4.42 3.19 1.37
CA ARG A 115 -3.79 4.43 0.95
C ARG A 115 -4.04 5.50 2.01
N VAL A 116 -2.99 5.89 2.70
CA VAL A 116 -3.03 6.88 3.78
C VAL A 116 -2.44 8.19 3.29
N LYS A 117 -3.12 9.29 3.56
CA LYS A 117 -2.68 10.66 3.24
C LYS A 117 -2.93 11.60 4.41
N THR A 118 -2.32 12.78 4.38
CA THR A 118 -2.64 13.87 5.30
C THR A 118 -3.62 14.82 4.63
N THR A 119 -4.57 15.37 5.40
CA THR A 119 -5.61 16.28 4.88
C THR A 119 -5.06 17.62 4.36
N ASN A 120 -3.85 18.00 4.74
CA ASN A 120 -3.24 19.29 4.45
C ASN A 120 -1.97 19.19 3.57
N GLY A 121 -1.67 18.02 3.03
CA GLY A 121 -0.54 17.79 2.14
C GLY A 121 0.83 17.81 2.85
N PHE A 122 0.86 17.69 4.18
CA PHE A 122 2.11 17.44 4.89
C PHE A 122 2.66 16.07 4.51
N ARG A 123 3.99 15.95 4.51
CA ARG A 123 4.63 14.67 4.30
C ARG A 123 4.16 13.70 5.38
N LEU A 124 3.75 12.51 4.95
CA LEU A 124 3.36 11.46 5.87
C LEU A 124 4.61 10.97 6.62
N PRO A 125 4.63 11.04 7.96
CA PRO A 125 5.75 10.50 8.74
C PRO A 125 5.66 8.96 8.80
N ALA A 126 6.61 8.32 9.50
CA ALA A 126 6.53 6.89 9.77
C ALA A 126 5.17 6.55 10.42
N THR A 127 4.39 5.75 9.71
CA THR A 127 2.99 5.47 10.02
C THR A 127 2.80 3.97 10.17
N GLU A 128 2.18 3.58 11.27
CA GLU A 128 1.85 2.21 11.61
C GLU A 128 0.36 1.96 11.38
N VAL A 129 0.05 0.79 10.81
CA VAL A 129 -1.29 0.27 10.59
C VAL A 129 -1.47 -1.00 11.38
N SER A 130 -2.59 -1.13 12.07
CA SER A 130 -2.99 -2.37 12.75
C SER A 130 -4.41 -2.73 12.37
N VAL A 131 -4.67 -4.02 12.14
CA VAL A 131 -6.03 -4.55 11.99
C VAL A 131 -6.38 -5.26 13.29
N GLU A 132 -7.32 -4.69 14.04
CA GLU A 132 -7.72 -5.20 15.35
C GLU A 132 -8.29 -6.61 15.22
N GLY A 133 -8.00 -7.46 16.21
CA GLY A 133 -8.44 -8.85 16.16
C GLY A 133 -7.55 -9.76 15.28
N THR A 134 -6.41 -9.29 14.78
CA THR A 134 -5.58 -10.03 13.83
C THR A 134 -4.09 -9.95 14.19
N PRO A 135 -3.24 -10.84 13.64
CA PRO A 135 -1.80 -10.74 13.81
C PRO A 135 -1.16 -9.57 13.03
N PHE A 136 -1.93 -8.85 12.21
CA PHE A 136 -1.46 -7.71 11.42
C PHE A 136 -1.41 -6.44 12.26
N GLN A 137 -0.41 -6.35 13.14
CA GLN A 137 -0.20 -5.21 14.04
C GLN A 137 1.08 -4.45 13.70
N ARG A 138 1.02 -3.11 13.85
CA ARG A 138 2.14 -2.18 13.66
C ARG A 138 2.88 -2.37 12.33
N LEU A 139 2.12 -2.60 11.27
CA LEU A 139 2.64 -2.69 9.91
C LEU A 139 3.01 -1.30 9.40
N LEU A 140 4.18 -1.15 8.82
CA LEU A 140 4.64 0.13 8.29
C LEU A 140 4.14 0.32 6.85
N LEU A 141 3.72 1.56 6.54
CA LEU A 141 3.43 1.96 5.16
C LEU A 141 4.71 2.08 4.33
N ASP A 142 4.57 1.95 3.00
CA ASP A 142 5.61 2.33 2.06
C ASP A 142 5.82 3.86 2.01
N ALA A 143 6.84 4.32 1.29
CA ALA A 143 7.17 5.74 1.16
C ALA A 143 6.07 6.58 0.47
N GLN A 144 5.11 5.92 -0.20
CA GLN A 144 3.95 6.55 -0.85
C GLN A 144 2.68 6.47 0.01
N GLY A 145 2.79 6.02 1.26
CA GLY A 145 1.65 5.89 2.18
C GLY A 145 0.74 4.70 1.86
N ARG A 146 1.25 3.65 1.19
CA ARG A 146 0.47 2.47 0.81
C ARG A 146 0.88 1.24 1.60
N LEU A 147 -0.06 0.34 1.78
CA LEU A 147 0.16 -0.96 2.40
C LEU A 147 -0.92 -1.94 1.97
N ARG A 148 -0.54 -3.17 1.62
CA ARG A 148 -1.47 -4.28 1.49
C ARG A 148 -1.51 -5.08 2.79
N VAL A 149 -2.69 -5.34 3.32
CA VAL A 149 -2.91 -6.15 4.52
C VAL A 149 -3.79 -7.34 4.20
N GLY A 150 -3.34 -8.52 4.60
CA GLY A 150 -4.04 -9.79 4.44
C GLY A 150 -3.06 -10.96 4.38
N PRO A 151 -3.58 -12.19 4.20
CA PRO A 151 -4.99 -12.52 3.94
C PRO A 151 -5.92 -12.33 5.16
N LEU A 152 -7.13 -11.81 4.92
CA LEU A 152 -8.18 -11.62 5.93
C LEU A 152 -9.38 -12.56 5.65
N PRO A 153 -9.79 -13.41 6.60
CA PRO A 153 -11.06 -14.12 6.52
C PRO A 153 -12.25 -13.18 6.26
N ASP A 154 -13.36 -13.74 5.78
CA ASP A 154 -14.59 -12.97 5.62
C ASP A 154 -15.01 -12.34 6.97
N GLY A 155 -15.32 -11.05 6.95
CA GLY A 155 -15.72 -10.30 8.14
C GLY A 155 -15.39 -8.81 8.10
N CYS A 156 -15.90 -8.08 9.10
CA CYS A 156 -15.60 -6.66 9.30
C CYS A 156 -14.54 -6.47 10.38
N TYR A 157 -13.60 -5.57 10.10
CA TYR A 157 -12.42 -5.34 10.91
C TYR A 157 -12.25 -3.85 11.18
N ALA A 158 -11.85 -3.52 12.40
CA ALA A 158 -11.40 -2.19 12.73
C ALA A 158 -9.92 -2.04 12.34
N VAL A 159 -9.65 -1.06 11.48
CA VAL A 159 -8.32 -0.69 11.01
C VAL A 159 -7.91 0.58 11.73
N SER A 160 -6.78 0.50 12.43
CA SER A 160 -6.20 1.58 13.22
C SER A 160 -4.93 2.08 12.55
N VAL A 161 -4.85 3.39 12.33
CA VAL A 161 -3.68 4.07 11.77
C VAL A 161 -3.12 5.04 12.81
N THR A 162 -1.83 4.93 13.08
CA THR A 162 -1.11 5.76 14.04
C THR A 162 0.16 6.32 13.40
N ALA A 163 0.32 7.64 13.48
CA ALA A 163 1.47 8.35 12.95
C ALA A 163 1.95 9.37 13.98
N ILE A 164 3.27 9.59 14.07
CA ILE A 164 3.83 10.53 15.05
C ILE A 164 3.29 11.94 14.78
N GLY A 165 2.76 12.56 15.84
CA GLY A 165 2.16 13.90 15.78
C GLY A 165 0.68 13.90 15.38
N PHE A 166 0.16 12.81 14.83
CA PHE A 166 -1.24 12.73 14.42
C PHE A 166 -2.08 11.99 15.47
N PRO A 167 -3.34 12.39 15.69
CA PRO A 167 -4.27 11.58 16.47
C PRO A 167 -4.45 10.21 15.81
N ARG A 168 -4.72 9.18 16.63
CA ARG A 168 -5.05 7.84 16.14
C ARG A 168 -6.35 7.92 15.32
N THR A 169 -6.30 7.45 14.08
CA THR A 169 -7.49 7.32 13.22
C THR A 169 -7.93 5.87 13.19
N GLN A 170 -9.23 5.62 13.35
CA GLN A 170 -9.82 4.29 13.26
C GLN A 170 -10.95 4.29 12.23
N THR A 171 -10.99 3.25 11.41
CA THR A 171 -12.05 3.03 10.42
C THR A 171 -12.47 1.56 10.43
N GLU A 172 -13.70 1.27 10.02
CA GLU A 172 -14.19 -0.10 9.87
C GLU A 172 -14.26 -0.48 8.39
N ALA A 173 -13.79 -1.68 8.05
CA ALA A 173 -13.87 -2.22 6.71
C ALA A 173 -14.15 -3.72 6.74
N CYS A 174 -15.04 -4.16 5.86
CA CYS A 174 -15.29 -5.58 5.64
C CYS A 174 -14.47 -6.13 4.47
N ALA A 175 -13.87 -7.29 4.67
CA ALA A 175 -13.18 -8.09 3.67
C ALA A 175 -14.09 -9.24 3.24
N GLY A 176 -14.32 -9.41 1.93
CA GLY A 176 -15.01 -10.55 1.36
C GLY A 176 -14.07 -11.60 0.75
N PRO A 177 -14.58 -12.79 0.39
CA PRO A 177 -13.77 -13.87 -0.17
C PRO A 177 -13.09 -13.49 -1.50
N GLY A 178 -11.76 -13.51 -1.53
CA GLY A 178 -10.97 -13.15 -2.72
C GLY A 178 -11.04 -11.67 -3.11
N GLU A 179 -11.65 -10.82 -2.29
CA GLU A 179 -11.81 -9.40 -2.57
C GLU A 179 -10.49 -8.64 -2.33
N ARG A 180 -10.21 -7.64 -3.17
CA ARG A 180 -9.21 -6.61 -2.87
C ARG A 180 -9.92 -5.28 -2.73
N LYS A 181 -9.93 -4.74 -1.51
CA LYS A 181 -10.68 -3.54 -1.18
C LYS A 181 -9.74 -2.38 -0.93
N GLU A 182 -9.91 -1.30 -1.70
CA GLU A 182 -9.18 -0.06 -1.50
C GLU A 182 -9.72 0.67 -0.25
N LEU A 183 -8.84 1.00 0.69
CA LEU A 183 -9.18 1.80 1.87
C LEU A 183 -8.39 3.10 1.87
N LYS A 184 -9.09 4.21 1.68
CA LYS A 184 -8.52 5.57 1.77
C LYS A 184 -8.69 6.09 3.18
N VAL A 185 -7.59 6.47 3.82
CA VAL A 185 -7.59 7.02 5.18
C VAL A 185 -6.88 8.36 5.16
N ASP A 186 -7.61 9.41 5.53
CA ASP A 186 -7.03 10.74 5.68
C ASP A 186 -6.72 11.00 7.16
N LEU A 187 -5.47 11.32 7.45
CA LEU A 187 -5.03 11.73 8.78
C LEU A 187 -5.36 13.21 8.99
N GLU A 188 -6.13 13.47 10.03
CA GLU A 188 -6.45 14.82 10.48
C GLU A 188 -5.28 15.39 11.26
N VAL A 189 -4.99 16.65 11.00
CA VAL A 189 -3.85 17.35 11.58
C VAL A 189 -4.34 18.12 12.79
N ASP A 190 -3.68 18.00 13.93
CA ASP A 190 -4.03 18.80 15.10
C ASP A 190 -3.53 20.25 14.99
N ALA A 191 -4.00 21.10 15.90
CA ALA A 191 -3.63 22.52 15.91
C ALA A 191 -2.12 22.74 16.09
N SER A 192 -1.44 21.85 16.85
CA SER A 192 -0.02 21.99 17.15
C SER A 192 0.85 21.73 15.91
N LEU A 193 0.48 20.73 15.11
CA LEU A 193 1.10 20.44 13.83
C LEU A 193 0.89 21.57 12.82
N LEU A 194 -0.30 22.17 12.80
CA LEU A 194 -0.60 23.30 11.93
C LEU A 194 0.24 24.55 12.26
N GLU A 195 0.54 24.79 13.54
CA GLU A 195 1.39 25.91 13.97
C GLU A 195 2.86 25.74 13.56
N GLN A 196 3.37 24.51 13.63
CA GLN A 196 4.72 24.15 13.17
C GLN A 196 4.81 24.25 11.64
N GLY A 197 3.82 23.68 10.95
CA GLY A 197 3.65 23.80 9.51
C GLY A 197 4.68 23.03 8.68
N CYS A 198 4.64 23.25 7.36
CA CYS A 198 5.44 22.46 6.41
C CYS A 198 6.97 22.68 6.49
N GLN A 199 7.44 23.67 7.25
CA GLN A 199 8.87 23.91 7.41
C GLN A 199 9.53 22.84 8.28
N GLU A 200 8.79 22.32 9.26
CA GLU A 200 9.25 21.25 10.16
C GLU A 200 8.92 19.87 9.60
N HIS A 201 7.71 19.71 9.02
CA HIS A 201 7.20 18.40 8.60
C HIS A 201 7.47 18.06 7.13
N GLY A 202 7.79 19.08 6.32
CA GLY A 202 7.87 18.94 4.88
C GLY A 202 6.50 18.73 4.22
N CYS A 203 6.50 18.74 2.89
CA CYS A 203 5.31 18.49 2.08
C CYS A 203 5.35 17.11 1.43
N GLU A 204 4.16 16.58 1.13
CA GLU A 204 3.98 15.45 0.22
C GLU A 204 4.65 15.75 -1.14
N GLU A 205 5.02 14.69 -1.85
CA GLU A 205 5.60 14.80 -3.18
C GLU A 205 4.70 15.62 -4.12
N GLY A 206 5.29 16.56 -4.86
CA GLY A 206 4.56 17.46 -5.77
C GLY A 206 4.02 18.74 -5.12
N LEU A 207 4.18 18.91 -3.81
CA LEU A 207 3.81 20.13 -3.11
C LEU A 207 5.05 20.91 -2.64
N VAL A 208 4.91 22.23 -2.53
CA VAL A 208 5.93 23.14 -2.04
C VAL A 208 5.50 23.80 -0.74
N CYS A 209 6.45 23.98 0.17
CA CYS A 209 6.20 24.66 1.43
C CYS A 209 6.18 26.18 1.20
N ALA A 210 5.00 26.78 1.34
CA ALA A 210 4.81 28.21 1.11
C ALA A 210 5.20 29.05 2.35
N PRO A 211 5.46 30.37 2.20
CA PRO A 211 5.82 31.24 3.33
C PRO A 211 4.79 31.30 4.47
N ASN A 212 3.53 30.97 4.18
CA ASN A 212 2.46 30.87 5.17
C ASN A 212 2.42 29.50 5.89
N LYS A 213 3.48 28.70 5.76
CA LYS A 213 3.64 27.37 6.36
C LYS A 213 2.67 26.29 5.87
N LYS A 214 1.98 26.53 4.75
CA LYS A 214 1.09 25.54 4.12
C LYS A 214 1.80 24.82 2.97
N CYS A 215 1.43 23.55 2.75
CA CYS A 215 1.80 22.84 1.54
C CYS A 215 0.82 23.20 0.42
N LEU A 216 1.35 23.71 -0.68
CA LEU A 216 0.59 24.16 -1.84
C LEU A 216 1.18 23.54 -3.10
N GLU A 217 0.42 23.39 -4.18
CA GLU A 217 1.02 23.01 -5.47
C GLU A 217 1.98 24.10 -5.95
N CYS A 218 1.63 25.37 -5.71
CA CYS A 218 2.47 26.50 -6.03
C CYS A 218 2.13 27.74 -5.20
N PHE A 219 3.08 28.67 -5.08
CA PHE A 219 2.83 30.06 -4.67
C PHE A 219 3.48 31.08 -5.63
N GLY A 220 3.86 30.59 -6.82
CA GLY A 220 4.50 31.34 -7.89
C GLY A 220 4.75 30.44 -9.09
N ASN A 221 4.86 31.02 -10.29
CA ASN A 221 4.94 30.26 -11.55
C ASN A 221 6.16 29.33 -11.64
N GLY A 222 7.27 29.67 -10.95
CA GLY A 222 8.47 28.84 -10.92
C GLY A 222 8.31 27.47 -10.24
N HIS A 223 7.22 27.25 -9.52
CA HIS A 223 6.91 25.96 -8.89
C HIS A 223 6.10 25.03 -9.81
N CYS A 224 5.60 25.54 -10.92
CA CYS A 224 4.76 24.78 -11.83
C CYS A 224 5.60 24.16 -12.97
N PRO A 225 5.34 22.90 -13.35
CA PRO A 225 5.99 22.27 -14.49
C PRO A 225 5.60 22.97 -15.81
N GLY A 226 6.41 22.77 -16.85
CA GLY A 226 6.33 23.52 -18.11
C GLY A 226 4.92 23.60 -18.72
N GLY A 227 4.51 24.82 -19.09
CA GLY A 227 3.19 25.12 -19.64
C GLY A 227 2.10 25.45 -18.61
N LEU A 228 2.37 25.24 -17.33
CA LEU A 228 1.43 25.57 -16.24
C LEU A 228 1.80 26.91 -15.57
N THR A 229 0.78 27.59 -15.06
CA THR A 229 0.86 28.87 -14.35
C THR A 229 0.24 28.71 -12.97
N CYS A 230 0.81 29.36 -11.96
CA CYS A 230 0.24 29.31 -10.62
C CYS A 230 -1.01 30.19 -10.53
N ARG A 231 -2.17 29.58 -10.29
CA ARG A 231 -3.47 30.24 -10.12
C ARG A 231 -4.13 29.71 -8.85
N GLY A 232 -4.41 30.59 -7.90
CA GLY A 232 -5.07 30.19 -6.65
C GLY A 232 -4.32 29.11 -5.86
N ASN A 233 -2.97 29.12 -5.92
CA ASN A 233 -2.08 28.10 -5.34
C ASN A 233 -2.11 26.72 -6.01
N ARG A 234 -2.63 26.65 -7.23
CA ARG A 234 -2.70 25.47 -8.07
C ARG A 234 -1.95 25.69 -9.37
N CYS A 235 -1.30 24.67 -9.88
CA CYS A 235 -0.70 24.76 -11.20
C CYS A 235 -1.79 24.49 -12.24
N GLU A 236 -2.22 25.54 -12.94
CA GLU A 236 -3.26 25.51 -13.96
C GLU A 236 -2.67 25.85 -15.33
N GLY A 237 -3.15 25.20 -16.38
CA GLY A 237 -2.68 25.45 -17.74
C GLY A 237 -2.83 24.23 -18.64
N SER A 238 -2.35 24.36 -19.87
CA SER A 238 -2.42 23.30 -20.86
C SER A 238 -1.19 22.40 -20.76
N GLY A 239 -1.20 21.48 -19.80
CA GLY A 239 -0.18 20.45 -19.69
C GLY A 239 -0.18 19.55 -20.94
N PRO A 240 1.00 19.09 -21.40
CA PRO A 240 1.10 18.18 -22.52
C PRO A 240 0.52 16.80 -22.20
N LEU A 241 0.33 15.96 -23.23
CA LEU A 241 0.00 14.54 -23.04
C LEU A 241 1.01 13.86 -22.10
N CYS A 242 0.51 12.96 -21.24
CA CYS A 242 1.24 12.32 -20.15
C CYS A 242 1.77 13.25 -19.05
N ALA A 243 1.42 14.54 -19.03
CA ALA A 243 1.68 15.37 -17.86
C ALA A 243 0.91 14.83 -16.64
N PRO A 244 1.53 14.78 -15.44
CA PRO A 244 0.82 14.41 -14.22
C PRO A 244 -0.29 15.43 -13.95
N CYS A 245 -1.44 14.94 -13.49
CA CYS A 245 -2.60 15.79 -13.23
C CYS A 245 -3.38 15.31 -12.00
N THR A 246 -4.10 16.24 -11.37
CA THR A 246 -5.10 15.99 -10.34
C THR A 246 -6.51 16.40 -10.81
N GLY A 247 -6.62 16.95 -12.01
CA GLY A 247 -7.87 17.17 -12.74
C GLY A 247 -7.69 17.94 -14.04
N ASP A 248 -8.79 18.16 -14.76
CA ASP A 248 -8.77 18.59 -16.16
C ASP A 248 -8.21 20.01 -16.39
N TRP A 249 -8.21 20.88 -15.37
CA TRP A 249 -7.62 22.23 -15.45
C TRP A 249 -6.10 22.25 -15.65
N GLN A 250 -5.43 21.09 -15.53
CA GLN A 250 -4.02 20.87 -15.80
C GLN A 250 -3.75 20.32 -17.20
N CYS A 251 -4.79 19.98 -17.94
CA CYS A 251 -4.69 19.31 -19.22
C CYS A 251 -5.01 20.29 -20.36
N ALA A 252 -4.44 20.03 -21.54
CA ALA A 252 -4.81 20.75 -22.75
C ALA A 252 -6.30 20.55 -23.08
N PRO A 253 -6.96 21.48 -23.81
CA PRO A 253 -8.41 21.45 -24.03
C PRO A 253 -8.99 20.13 -24.58
N ASP A 254 -8.20 19.37 -25.35
CA ASP A 254 -8.60 18.10 -25.97
C ASP A 254 -8.11 16.85 -25.18
N THR A 255 -7.67 17.06 -23.95
CA THR A 255 -7.18 16.02 -23.03
C THR A 255 -7.86 16.11 -21.68
N HIS A 256 -8.05 14.99 -21.00
CA HIS A 256 -8.64 14.92 -19.67
C HIS A 256 -7.71 14.19 -18.71
N CYS A 257 -7.86 14.46 -17.42
CA CYS A 257 -7.08 13.80 -16.39
C CYS A 257 -7.67 12.42 -16.08
N GLU A 258 -6.87 11.36 -16.25
CA GLU A 258 -7.32 9.98 -16.02
C GLU A 258 -6.30 9.20 -15.19
N VAL A 259 -6.78 8.43 -14.21
CA VAL A 259 -5.96 7.46 -13.46
C VAL A 259 -5.66 6.28 -14.39
N LEU A 260 -4.40 6.11 -14.72
CA LEU A 260 -3.93 5.03 -15.57
C LEU A 260 -3.85 3.70 -14.79
N PRO A 261 -3.82 2.54 -15.46
CA PRO A 261 -3.68 1.23 -14.81
C PRO A 261 -2.44 1.11 -13.90
N GLU A 262 -1.40 1.91 -14.15
CA GLU A 262 -0.20 2.03 -13.32
C GLU A 262 -0.42 2.80 -11.99
N GLY A 263 -1.64 3.29 -11.73
CA GLY A 263 -2.06 3.93 -10.48
C GLY A 263 -1.82 5.45 -10.41
N ASN A 264 -1.11 6.02 -11.39
CA ASN A 264 -0.86 7.46 -11.49
C ASN A 264 -1.83 8.12 -12.48
N ALA A 265 -2.23 9.36 -12.20
CA ALA A 265 -3.08 10.13 -13.10
C ALA A 265 -2.25 10.96 -14.08
N ALA A 266 -2.67 10.99 -15.34
CA ALA A 266 -2.03 11.78 -16.39
C ALA A 266 -3.05 12.36 -17.38
N CYS A 267 -2.66 13.45 -18.04
CA CYS A 267 -3.43 14.04 -19.13
C CYS A 267 -3.40 13.12 -20.35
N VAL A 268 -4.56 12.61 -20.75
CA VAL A 268 -4.72 11.69 -21.89
C VAL A 268 -5.73 12.23 -22.88
N ALA A 269 -5.48 12.01 -24.18
CA ALA A 269 -6.46 12.20 -25.23
C ALA A 269 -7.21 10.90 -25.46
N ARG A 270 -8.48 11.00 -25.85
CA ARG A 270 -9.22 9.84 -26.37
C ARG A 270 -8.86 9.60 -27.83
N CYS A 271 -8.78 8.34 -28.19
CA CYS A 271 -8.74 7.91 -29.58
C CYS A 271 -9.86 6.89 -29.79
N ASN A 272 -10.33 6.74 -31.03
CA ASN A 272 -11.33 5.76 -31.39
C ASN A 272 -10.78 4.88 -32.52
N PRO A 273 -10.50 3.59 -32.29
CA PRO A 273 -9.96 2.70 -33.31
C PRO A 273 -10.92 2.48 -34.49
N GLY A 274 -12.17 2.97 -34.45
CA GLY A 274 -13.20 2.74 -35.47
C GLY A 274 -13.92 3.97 -36.08
N ALA A 275 -13.55 5.21 -35.75
CA ALA A 275 -14.19 6.40 -36.35
C ALA A 275 -13.36 6.99 -37.51
N GLY A 276 -13.64 6.50 -38.73
CA GLY A 276 -13.44 7.26 -39.97
C GLY A 276 -12.04 7.31 -40.57
N ALA A 277 -11.43 6.15 -40.84
CA ALA A 277 -10.40 6.05 -41.89
C ALA A 277 -11.09 5.94 -43.27
N PRO A 278 -10.66 6.69 -44.32
CA PRO A 278 -10.97 6.37 -45.70
C PRO A 278 -10.49 4.94 -46.05
N PRO A 279 -11.01 4.30 -47.12
CA PRO A 279 -10.62 2.93 -47.46
C PRO A 279 -9.11 2.80 -47.72
N PRO A 280 -8.53 1.61 -47.47
CA PRO A 280 -7.09 1.42 -47.36
C PRO A 280 -6.40 1.64 -48.71
N SER A 281 -5.57 2.68 -48.81
CA SER A 281 -4.46 2.65 -49.76
C SER A 281 -3.40 1.71 -49.20
N GLN A 282 -2.92 0.79 -50.03
CA GLN A 282 -1.89 -0.18 -49.70
C GLN A 282 -0.58 0.52 -49.30
N ASP A 283 -0.43 0.86 -48.02
CA ASP A 283 0.87 0.90 -47.37
C ASP A 283 0.74 0.63 -45.86
N THR A 284 1.43 -0.39 -45.39
CA THR A 284 1.15 -1.10 -44.13
C THR A 284 2.02 -0.59 -42.98
N ARG A 285 1.53 0.38 -42.18
CA ARG A 285 1.80 0.60 -40.73
C ARG A 285 1.31 1.97 -40.20
N ASP A 286 0.99 2.90 -41.09
CA ASP A 286 0.81 4.33 -40.75
C ASP A 286 -0.60 4.76 -40.28
N ASP A 287 -1.64 3.93 -40.46
CA ASP A 287 -3.03 4.38 -40.24
C ASP A 287 -3.54 4.31 -38.78
N ARG A 288 -2.77 3.72 -37.86
CA ARG A 288 -3.09 3.79 -36.40
C ARG A 288 -2.55 5.07 -35.74
N ALA A 289 -1.67 5.80 -36.42
CA ALA A 289 -0.99 7.00 -35.91
C ALA A 289 -1.72 8.32 -36.21
N THR A 290 -2.85 8.31 -36.92
CA THR A 290 -3.52 9.54 -37.38
C THR A 290 -4.48 10.18 -36.37
N GLN A 291 -4.75 9.55 -35.23
CA GLN A 291 -5.56 10.15 -34.15
C GLN A 291 -4.74 10.68 -32.97
N CYS A 292 -3.55 10.14 -32.76
CA CYS A 292 -2.67 10.54 -31.66
C CYS A 292 -1.50 11.37 -32.19
N THR A 293 -0.98 12.27 -31.35
CA THR A 293 0.21 13.06 -31.71
C THR A 293 1.45 12.16 -31.88
N PRO A 294 2.50 12.62 -32.59
CA PRO A 294 3.78 11.90 -32.69
C PRO A 294 4.30 11.37 -31.36
N GLY A 295 4.79 10.12 -31.36
CA GLY A 295 5.26 9.37 -30.19
C GLY A 295 4.16 8.66 -29.39
N PHE A 296 2.89 8.74 -29.81
CA PHE A 296 1.75 8.12 -29.13
C PHE A 296 0.99 7.18 -30.06
N THR A 297 0.45 6.12 -29.48
CA THR A 297 -0.38 5.13 -30.16
C THR A 297 -1.73 4.99 -29.46
N CYS A 298 -2.76 4.65 -30.23
CA CYS A 298 -4.07 4.40 -29.65
C CYS A 298 -4.10 3.05 -28.93
N GLN A 299 -4.23 3.07 -27.60
CA GLN A 299 -4.22 1.92 -26.71
C GLN A 299 -5.45 1.96 -25.81
N SER A 300 -6.40 1.05 -26.03
CA SER A 300 -7.66 0.98 -25.26
C SER A 300 -8.36 2.34 -25.17
N ASP A 301 -8.63 2.94 -26.34
CA ASP A 301 -9.28 4.24 -26.53
C ASP A 301 -8.54 5.45 -25.94
N ARG A 302 -7.25 5.30 -25.60
CA ARG A 302 -6.37 6.38 -25.11
C ARG A 302 -5.14 6.54 -25.98
N CYS A 303 -4.73 7.79 -26.20
CA CYS A 303 -3.41 8.08 -26.75
C CYS A 303 -2.35 7.92 -25.65
N LEU A 304 -1.61 6.82 -25.67
CA LEU A 304 -0.54 6.51 -24.73
C LEU A 304 0.81 6.38 -25.47
N PRO A 305 1.94 6.58 -24.78
CA PRO A 305 3.26 6.41 -25.38
C PRO A 305 3.40 4.99 -25.94
N ASP A 306 4.12 4.85 -27.06
CA ASP A 306 4.31 3.53 -27.69
C ASP A 306 4.84 2.50 -26.70
N ALA A 307 4.04 1.45 -26.46
CA ALA A 307 4.35 0.38 -25.52
C ALA A 307 5.57 -0.44 -25.94
N ALA A 308 6.05 -0.31 -27.19
CA ALA A 308 7.32 -0.89 -27.59
C ALA A 308 8.53 -0.20 -26.91
N ASN A 309 8.43 1.10 -26.61
CA ASN A 309 9.54 1.91 -26.13
C ASN A 309 9.35 2.42 -24.69
N PHE A 310 8.11 2.50 -24.21
CA PHE A 310 7.78 3.11 -22.93
C PHE A 310 6.89 2.20 -22.08
N ALA A 311 7.26 2.03 -20.82
CA ALA A 311 6.40 1.43 -19.79
C ALA A 311 5.32 2.42 -19.29
N GLY A 312 4.64 3.13 -20.19
CA GLY A 312 3.57 4.08 -19.85
C GLY A 312 4.03 5.54 -19.71
N CYS A 313 3.15 6.39 -19.19
CA CYS A 313 3.36 7.85 -19.14
C CYS A 313 4.50 8.25 -18.18
N HIS A 314 4.69 7.52 -17.08
CA HIS A 314 5.79 7.80 -16.16
C HIS A 314 7.17 7.62 -16.83
N ALA A 315 7.32 6.62 -17.70
CA ALA A 315 8.56 6.34 -18.42
C ALA A 315 8.86 7.44 -19.46
N LEU A 316 7.84 7.90 -20.20
CA LEU A 316 8.00 9.01 -21.15
C LEU A 316 8.60 10.26 -20.48
N ARG A 317 8.19 10.55 -19.24
CA ARG A 317 8.71 11.69 -18.46
C ARG A 317 10.17 11.53 -18.02
N ARG A 318 10.78 10.37 -18.23
CA ARG A 318 12.19 10.09 -17.96
C ARG A 318 13.08 10.26 -19.18
N LEU A 319 12.53 10.66 -20.33
CA LEU A 319 13.36 11.16 -21.43
C LEU A 319 14.24 12.32 -20.94
N ASP A 320 15.48 12.34 -21.44
CA ASP A 320 16.56 13.25 -21.05
C ASP A 320 17.03 13.12 -19.59
N ALA A 321 16.59 12.09 -18.86
CA ALA A 321 17.15 11.80 -17.54
C ALA A 321 18.65 11.48 -17.66
N PRO A 322 19.48 11.90 -16.68
CA PRO A 322 20.89 11.56 -16.67
C PRO A 322 21.12 10.04 -16.67
N CYS A 323 22.10 9.57 -17.43
CA CYS A 323 22.45 8.15 -17.51
C CYS A 323 23.96 7.93 -17.67
N THR A 324 24.40 6.73 -17.32
CA THR A 324 25.77 6.24 -17.56
C THR A 324 25.81 5.13 -18.61
N ASP A 325 24.71 4.41 -18.79
CA ASP A 325 24.55 3.31 -19.74
C ASP A 325 23.07 3.10 -20.10
N ASP A 326 22.81 2.25 -21.10
CA ASP A 326 21.46 1.90 -21.56
C ASP A 326 20.63 1.24 -20.44
N ALA A 327 21.26 0.46 -19.56
CA ALA A 327 20.58 -0.23 -18.46
C ALA A 327 19.93 0.76 -17.48
N SER A 328 20.61 1.88 -17.20
CA SER A 328 20.07 2.98 -16.39
C SER A 328 18.76 3.54 -16.98
N CYS A 329 18.65 3.60 -18.31
CA CYS A 329 17.44 4.06 -18.99
C CYS A 329 16.32 3.01 -18.93
N HIS A 330 16.67 1.72 -19.01
CA HIS A 330 15.70 0.63 -18.87
C HIS A 330 15.08 0.59 -17.47
N GLU A 331 15.86 0.83 -16.43
CA GLU A 331 15.38 0.93 -15.05
C GLU A 331 14.37 2.08 -14.84
N LEU A 332 14.44 3.11 -15.69
CA LEU A 332 13.50 4.23 -15.71
C LEU A 332 12.22 3.95 -16.52
N GLY A 333 12.08 2.74 -17.06
CA GLY A 333 10.92 2.30 -17.84
C GLY A 333 11.01 2.56 -19.35
N LEU A 334 12.17 3.00 -19.85
CA LEU A 334 12.43 3.12 -21.29
C LEU A 334 12.89 1.76 -21.82
N LEU A 335 11.96 0.96 -22.37
CA LEU A 335 12.19 -0.47 -22.65
C LEU A 335 13.32 -0.74 -23.64
N ASN A 336 13.53 0.16 -24.60
CA ASN A 336 14.66 0.17 -25.52
C ASN A 336 15.53 1.43 -25.34
N GLY A 337 15.58 1.95 -24.11
CA GLY A 337 16.26 3.20 -23.79
C GLY A 337 17.74 3.17 -24.15
N ARG A 338 18.23 4.27 -24.72
CA ARG A 338 19.65 4.47 -25.06
C ARG A 338 20.22 5.62 -24.26
N CYS A 339 21.43 5.45 -23.75
CA CYS A 339 22.17 6.53 -23.13
C CYS A 339 23.05 7.23 -24.16
N VAL A 340 22.64 8.44 -24.59
CA VAL A 340 23.34 9.22 -25.61
C VAL A 340 23.78 10.54 -25.00
N SER A 341 25.09 10.79 -25.02
CA SER A 341 25.68 12.01 -24.45
C SER A 341 25.29 12.25 -22.97
N GLY A 342 25.12 11.17 -22.21
CA GLY A 342 24.76 11.21 -20.78
C GLY A 342 23.27 11.45 -20.50
N ALA A 343 22.41 11.38 -21.51
CA ALA A 343 20.97 11.55 -21.38
C ALA A 343 20.19 10.37 -22.00
N CYS A 344 19.13 9.92 -21.32
CA CYS A 344 18.27 8.85 -21.80
C CYS A 344 17.40 9.28 -22.97
N THR A 345 17.37 8.46 -24.02
CA THR A 345 16.52 8.60 -25.20
C THR A 345 15.96 7.25 -25.63
N VAL A 346 15.16 7.19 -26.69
CA VAL A 346 14.60 5.98 -27.29
C VAL A 346 14.93 5.94 -28.79
N PRO A 347 15.04 4.74 -29.39
CA PRO A 347 15.21 4.59 -30.82
C PRO A 347 13.98 5.09 -31.59
N CYS A 348 14.20 5.53 -32.82
CA CYS A 348 13.16 5.96 -33.74
C CYS A 348 13.51 5.55 -35.17
N ALA A 349 12.50 5.46 -36.03
CA ALA A 349 12.67 5.34 -37.48
C ALA A 349 12.33 6.66 -38.18
N THR A 350 11.39 7.42 -37.63
CA THR A 350 10.93 8.70 -38.19
C THR A 350 10.64 9.71 -37.08
N ASP A 351 10.52 10.99 -37.44
CA ASP A 351 10.08 12.06 -36.53
C ASP A 351 8.73 11.76 -35.86
N ARG A 352 7.89 10.90 -36.46
CA ARG A 352 6.60 10.51 -35.88
C ARG A 352 6.71 9.59 -34.67
N ASP A 353 7.83 8.92 -34.50
CA ASP A 353 8.07 8.06 -33.34
C ASP A 353 8.48 8.89 -32.10
N CYS A 354 8.85 10.16 -32.31
CA CYS A 354 9.41 11.00 -31.28
C CYS A 354 8.34 11.88 -30.59
N PRO A 355 8.21 11.78 -29.26
CA PRO A 355 7.20 12.53 -28.51
C PRO A 355 7.60 13.98 -28.25
N GLY A 356 6.61 14.87 -28.29
CA GLY A 356 6.75 16.28 -27.97
C GLY A 356 7.46 17.06 -29.09
N SER A 357 8.47 17.86 -28.72
CA SER A 357 9.28 18.65 -29.66
C SER A 357 10.50 17.90 -30.22
N ARG A 358 10.60 16.59 -29.96
CA ARG A 358 11.75 15.78 -30.37
C ARG A 358 11.64 15.34 -31.83
N ARG A 359 12.78 15.12 -32.46
CA ARG A 359 12.93 14.61 -33.82
C ARG A 359 13.81 13.37 -33.82
N CYS A 360 13.70 12.58 -34.87
CA CYS A 360 14.53 11.42 -35.06
C CYS A 360 15.87 11.85 -35.66
N VAL A 361 16.95 11.63 -34.91
CA VAL A 361 18.29 12.14 -35.25
C VAL A 361 19.30 11.01 -35.18
N THR A 362 20.19 10.95 -36.16
CA THR A 362 21.26 9.96 -36.20
C THR A 362 22.32 10.25 -35.14
N SER A 363 22.58 9.27 -34.28
CA SER A 363 23.57 9.33 -33.21
C SER A 363 24.63 8.21 -33.31
N SER A 364 25.57 8.17 -32.37
CA SER A 364 26.60 7.12 -32.29
C SER A 364 26.05 5.72 -32.03
N VAL A 365 24.78 5.59 -31.61
CA VAL A 365 24.12 4.33 -31.29
C VAL A 365 22.91 4.03 -32.19
N GLY A 366 22.79 4.74 -33.31
CA GLY A 366 21.67 4.67 -34.25
C GLY A 366 20.76 5.90 -34.19
N ASP A 367 19.62 5.82 -34.87
CA ASP A 367 18.62 6.89 -34.90
C ASP A 367 17.81 6.91 -33.60
N VAL A 368 17.81 8.06 -32.93
CA VAL A 368 17.21 8.27 -31.60
C VAL A 368 16.45 9.59 -31.51
N CYS A 369 15.50 9.68 -30.59
CA CYS A 369 14.72 10.89 -30.38
C CYS A 369 15.48 11.96 -29.57
N GLN A 370 15.78 13.11 -30.18
CA GLN A 370 16.42 14.24 -29.48
C GLN A 370 15.64 15.53 -29.71
N VAL A 371 15.78 16.49 -28.79
CA VAL A 371 15.17 17.82 -28.94
C VAL A 371 15.76 18.47 -30.18
N GLY A 372 14.91 18.88 -31.13
CA GLY A 372 15.37 19.56 -32.34
C GLY A 372 16.05 20.87 -31.97
N THR A 373 17.32 21.02 -32.37
CA THR A 373 18.07 22.29 -32.29
C THR A 373 17.57 23.32 -33.27
#